data_AF-A0A960AUJ1-F1
#
_entry.id   AF-A0A960AUJ1-F1
#
_cell.length_a   1.000
_cell.length_b   1.000
_cell.length_c   1.000
_cell.angle_alpha   90.00
_cell.angle_beta   90.00
_cell.angle_gamma   90.00
#
_symmetry.space_group_name_H-M   'P 1'
#
loop_
_entity.id
_entity.type
_entity.pdbx_description
1 polymer ?
#
loop_
_entity_poly.entity_id
_entity_poly.type
_entity_poly.pdbx_seq_one_letter_code
_entity_poly.pdbx_strand_id
1 'polypeptide(L)'
;MTVTWEFTRGDYYRTYTSAWWVWAFVLAGGWTASAFSSVNAHIDGPELEEVPVHSLRLSRKEPRSEPIEDSPTIEEIDTRRHTVLGAYGAFLSDIVAIAGAPLLADPTCPTTDRFRECLVAAEDAHIDAVRDPARLRVYAQAVSDLEKSWQQALSYAKRKGASTFDETDQDALRRARGLLDIALDENAFAAERRAAMHKAVALLGTVIDVPHQASTAIEHRVERLEIEG
;
A
#
# COMPACT_ATOMS: atom_id res chain seq x y z
N MET A 1 4.90 42.77 0.11
CA MET A 1 3.84 42.10 0.86
C MET A 1 4.14 40.62 0.81
N THR A 2 4.77 40.09 1.85
CA THR A 2 5.23 38.71 1.91
C THR A 2 4.12 37.89 2.55
N VAL A 3 3.45 37.04 1.76
CA VAL A 3 2.40 36.16 2.25
C VAL A 3 3.08 34.97 2.92
N THR A 4 3.11 34.98 4.25
CA THR A 4 3.50 33.84 5.09
C THR A 4 2.29 32.93 5.24
N TRP A 5 2.38 31.70 4.71
CA TRP A 5 1.37 30.67 4.93
C TRP A 5 1.70 29.95 6.24
N GLU A 6 0.85 30.15 7.25
CA GLU A 6 0.89 29.44 8.52
C GLU A 6 0.05 28.17 8.36
N PHE A 7 0.70 27.01 8.34
CA PHE A 7 0.03 25.71 8.16
C PHE A 7 -0.31 25.13 9.53
N THR A 8 -1.56 25.26 9.95
CA THR A 8 -2.04 24.74 11.24
C THR A 8 -2.50 23.28 11.07
N ARG A 9 -2.06 22.39 11.98
CA ARG A 9 -2.26 20.92 12.00
C ARG A 9 -3.75 20.46 12.11
N GLY A 10 -4.72 21.36 11.98
CA GLY A 10 -6.12 21.12 12.36
C GLY A 10 -7.17 21.02 11.25
N ASP A 11 -6.83 21.22 9.96
CA ASP A 11 -7.87 21.48 8.93
C ASP A 11 -7.88 20.50 7.73
N TYR A 12 -7.31 19.30 7.85
CA TYR A 12 -7.25 18.36 6.72
C TYR A 12 -8.54 17.57 6.44
N TYR A 13 -9.53 17.61 7.32
CA TYR A 13 -10.66 16.66 7.29
C TYR A 13 -11.99 17.25 6.80
N ARG A 14 -12.04 18.50 6.30
CA ARG A 14 -13.30 19.12 5.88
C ARG A 14 -13.74 18.86 4.44
N THR A 15 -13.04 18.02 3.66
CA THR A 15 -13.39 17.75 2.24
C THR A 15 -13.52 16.28 1.84
N TYR A 16 -13.45 15.31 2.76
CA TYR A 16 -13.62 13.89 2.41
C TYR A 16 -14.72 13.20 3.22
N THR A 17 -15.91 13.81 3.23
CA THR A 17 -17.13 13.12 3.66
C THR A 17 -17.62 12.18 2.55
N SER A 18 -17.66 10.87 2.85
CA SER A 18 -18.20 9.74 2.09
C SER A 18 -17.35 9.17 0.94
N ALA A 19 -16.45 8.23 1.27
CA ALA A 19 -15.75 7.37 0.31
C ALA A 19 -16.47 6.03 0.04
N TRP A 20 -17.80 6.05 -0.08
CA TRP A 20 -18.59 4.90 -0.59
C TRP A 20 -18.38 4.66 -2.10
N TRP A 21 -17.71 5.57 -2.82
CA TRP A 21 -17.51 5.51 -4.27
C TRP A 21 -16.37 4.58 -4.73
N VAL A 22 -15.48 4.13 -3.84
CA VAL A 22 -14.44 3.13 -4.19
C VAL A 22 -15.06 1.76 -4.50
N TRP A 23 -16.21 1.43 -3.88
CA TRP A 23 -16.95 0.20 -4.16
C TRP A 23 -17.97 0.33 -5.30
N ALA A 24 -18.29 1.54 -5.77
CA ALA A 24 -19.33 1.77 -6.78
C ALA A 24 -18.85 1.54 -8.24
N PHE A 25 -17.54 1.51 -8.51
CA PHE A 25 -17.00 1.33 -9.87
C PHE A 25 -16.92 -0.13 -10.35
N VAL A 26 -17.19 -1.11 -9.50
CA VAL A 26 -17.10 -2.54 -9.85
C VAL A 26 -18.42 -3.13 -10.40
N LEU A 27 -19.56 -2.40 -10.37
CA LEU A 27 -20.88 -2.98 -10.70
C LEU A 27 -21.78 -2.23 -11.70
N ALA A 28 -21.30 -1.24 -12.46
CA ALA A 28 -22.07 -0.66 -13.56
C ALA A 28 -21.20 -0.51 -14.82
N GLY A 29 -21.53 -1.28 -15.86
CA GLY A 29 -20.75 -1.35 -17.09
C GLY A 29 -20.79 -0.09 -17.96
N GLY A 30 -19.76 0.04 -18.80
CA GLY A 30 -19.89 0.65 -20.12
C GLY A 30 -19.27 2.04 -20.31
N TRP A 31 -18.25 2.07 -21.17
CA TRP A 31 -17.82 3.17 -22.06
C TRP A 31 -17.17 4.43 -21.46
N THR A 32 -15.86 4.60 -21.73
CA THR A 32 -15.48 5.51 -22.82
C THR A 32 -14.41 4.86 -23.69
N ALA A 33 -14.75 4.62 -24.96
CA ALA A 33 -13.80 4.43 -26.04
C ALA A 33 -13.60 5.80 -26.68
N SER A 34 -12.39 6.39 -26.59
CA SER A 34 -11.85 7.38 -27.54
C SER A 34 -10.48 7.90 -27.07
N ALA A 35 -9.54 7.96 -28.03
CA ALA A 35 -8.29 8.72 -28.03
C ALA A 35 -7.03 8.11 -27.36
N PHE A 36 -6.46 7.08 -27.99
CA PHE A 36 -5.05 7.15 -28.44
C PHE A 36 -4.85 6.26 -29.69
N SER A 37 -5.55 6.61 -30.77
CA SER A 37 -5.25 6.16 -32.12
C SER A 37 -5.06 7.40 -33.00
N SER A 38 -3.88 8.03 -32.96
CA SER A 38 -3.41 8.94 -34.02
C SER A 38 -1.99 9.48 -33.77
N VAL A 39 -0.96 8.70 -34.10
CA VAL A 39 0.27 9.25 -34.73
C VAL A 39 0.79 8.20 -35.72
N ASN A 40 0.12 8.10 -36.86
CA ASN A 40 0.79 7.66 -38.09
C ASN A 40 0.17 8.39 -39.28
N ALA A 41 0.30 9.73 -39.24
CA ALA A 41 -0.04 10.59 -40.36
C ALA A 41 1.25 10.90 -41.12
N HIS A 42 1.32 10.33 -42.33
CA HIS A 42 1.99 10.86 -43.52
C HIS A 42 3.35 11.56 -43.33
N ILE A 43 4.43 10.79 -43.40
CA ILE A 43 5.75 11.31 -43.77
C ILE A 43 5.93 11.00 -45.25
N ASP A 44 5.77 12.02 -46.10
CA ASP A 44 6.27 12.00 -47.47
C ASP A 44 7.80 12.18 -47.41
N GLY A 45 8.53 11.09 -47.59
CA GLY A 45 9.99 11.09 -47.74
C GLY A 45 10.39 11.05 -49.23
N PRO A 46 11.53 11.66 -49.62
CA PRO A 46 11.99 11.68 -51.01
C PRO A 46 12.41 10.31 -51.54
N GLU A 47 12.41 10.18 -52.88
CA GLU A 47 12.69 8.98 -53.71
C GLU A 47 13.71 8.01 -53.11
N LEU A 48 13.30 6.74 -53.06
CA LEU A 48 14.09 5.62 -52.56
C LEU A 48 15.26 5.32 -53.52
N GLU A 49 16.49 5.53 -53.03
CA GLU A 49 17.71 5.00 -53.64
C GLU A 49 17.70 3.47 -53.50
N GLU A 50 17.73 2.74 -54.62
CA GLU A 50 17.76 1.28 -54.63
C GLU A 50 19.08 0.77 -54.06
N VAL A 51 19.09 0.46 -52.76
CA VAL A 51 20.22 -0.22 -52.12
C VAL A 51 20.23 -1.69 -52.55
N PRO A 52 21.27 -2.19 -53.22
CA PRO A 52 21.24 -3.52 -53.80
C PRO A 52 21.36 -4.60 -52.71
N VAL A 53 20.41 -5.54 -52.73
CA VAL A 53 20.09 -6.55 -51.69
C VAL A 53 21.25 -7.50 -51.31
N HIS A 54 22.34 -7.51 -52.07
CA HIS A 54 23.43 -8.49 -51.92
C HIS A 54 24.47 -8.16 -50.83
N SER A 55 24.40 -6.98 -50.19
CA SER A 55 25.34 -6.59 -49.12
C SER A 55 24.77 -6.69 -47.70
N LEU A 56 23.48 -6.96 -47.54
CA LEU A 56 22.88 -7.24 -46.23
C LEU A 56 23.02 -8.74 -45.91
N ARG A 57 24.25 -9.17 -45.58
CA ARG A 57 24.43 -10.31 -44.66
C ARG A 57 23.92 -9.85 -43.30
N LEU A 58 22.60 -9.79 -43.16
CA LEU A 58 21.95 -9.96 -41.89
C LEU A 58 22.41 -11.32 -41.43
N SER A 59 23.35 -11.33 -40.50
CA SER A 59 23.61 -12.50 -39.67
C SER A 59 22.28 -12.77 -38.99
N ARG A 60 21.43 -13.57 -39.65
CA ARG A 60 20.27 -14.23 -39.05
C ARG A 60 20.89 -15.18 -38.05
N LYS A 61 21.30 -14.60 -36.93
CA LYS A 61 21.36 -15.29 -35.66
C LYS A 61 19.91 -15.66 -35.44
N GLU A 62 19.54 -16.85 -35.90
CA GLU A 62 18.39 -17.55 -35.36
C GLU A 62 18.46 -17.31 -33.85
N PRO A 63 17.40 -16.75 -33.22
CA PRO A 63 17.41 -16.60 -31.79
C PRO A 63 17.73 -17.98 -31.26
N ARG A 64 18.94 -18.12 -30.73
CA ARG A 64 19.37 -19.33 -30.07
C ARG A 64 18.33 -19.50 -28.98
N SER A 65 17.45 -20.46 -29.16
CA SER A 65 16.50 -20.88 -28.15
C SER A 65 17.36 -21.43 -27.03
N GLU A 66 17.84 -20.54 -26.15
CA GLU A 66 18.20 -20.96 -24.82
C GLU A 66 16.96 -21.67 -24.27
N PRO A 67 17.12 -22.82 -23.60
CA PRO A 67 16.01 -23.41 -22.86
C PRO A 67 15.36 -22.29 -22.06
N ILE A 68 14.04 -22.11 -22.19
CA ILE A 68 13.30 -21.16 -21.38
C ILE A 68 13.37 -21.73 -19.95
N GLU A 69 14.47 -21.46 -19.25
CA GLU A 69 14.57 -21.73 -17.82
C GLU A 69 13.67 -20.73 -17.11
N ASP A 70 12.64 -21.26 -16.46
CA ASP A 70 11.78 -20.66 -15.43
C ASP A 70 11.52 -19.15 -15.56
N SER A 71 10.77 -18.75 -16.60
CA SER A 71 10.05 -17.48 -16.49
C SER A 71 8.98 -17.64 -15.40
N PRO A 72 8.96 -16.77 -14.37
CA PRO A 72 8.11 -16.98 -13.21
C PRO A 72 6.65 -17.03 -13.63
N THR A 73 5.92 -17.99 -13.07
CA THR A 73 4.49 -18.14 -13.36
C THR A 73 3.70 -17.01 -12.70
N ILE A 74 2.49 -16.73 -13.21
CA ILE A 74 1.61 -15.73 -12.58
C ILE A 74 1.28 -16.09 -11.13
N GLU A 75 1.14 -17.38 -10.83
CA GLU A 75 0.88 -17.92 -9.48
C GLU A 75 2.02 -17.62 -8.50
N GLU A 76 3.28 -17.73 -8.95
CA GLU A 76 4.45 -17.38 -8.14
C GLU A 76 4.48 -15.87 -7.82
N ILE A 77 4.17 -15.03 -8.80
CA ILE A 77 4.11 -13.58 -8.62
C ILE A 77 2.96 -13.19 -7.68
N ASP A 78 1.80 -13.84 -7.82
CA ASP A 78 0.64 -13.64 -6.94
C ASP A 78 0.96 -14.06 -5.50
N THR A 79 1.66 -15.18 -5.30
CA THR A 79 2.08 -15.64 -3.97
C THR A 79 2.93 -14.59 -3.25
N ARG A 80 3.87 -13.98 -3.97
CA ARG A 80 4.71 -12.88 -3.48
C ARG A 80 3.88 -11.65 -3.10
N ARG A 81 2.96 -11.23 -3.99
CA ARG A 81 2.05 -10.11 -3.73
C ARG A 81 1.18 -10.38 -2.50
N HIS A 82 0.57 -11.55 -2.41
CA HIS A 82 -0.27 -11.95 -1.27
C HIS A 82 0.51 -12.00 0.05
N THR A 83 1.80 -12.35 0.01
CA THR A 83 2.65 -12.30 1.21
C THR A 83 2.75 -10.87 1.76
N VAL A 84 2.96 -9.88 0.89
CA VAL A 84 2.99 -8.46 1.30
C VAL A 84 1.62 -7.99 1.79
N LEU A 85 0.55 -8.31 1.05
CA LEU A 85 -0.81 -7.92 1.42
C LEU A 85 -1.25 -8.56 2.75
N GLY A 86 -0.89 -9.83 2.99
CA GLY A 86 -1.15 -10.51 4.24
C GLY A 86 -0.41 -9.86 5.41
N ALA A 87 0.87 -9.53 5.23
CA ALA A 87 1.64 -8.82 6.25
C ALA A 87 1.09 -7.43 6.55
N TYR A 88 0.70 -6.67 5.52
CA TYR A 88 0.10 -5.35 5.69
C TYR A 88 -1.30 -5.42 6.33
N GLY A 89 -2.14 -6.37 5.90
CA GLY A 89 -3.45 -6.62 6.50
C GLY A 89 -3.36 -7.04 7.97
N ALA A 90 -2.39 -7.89 8.32
CA ALA A 90 -2.12 -8.26 9.71
C ALA A 90 -1.70 -7.04 10.55
N PHE A 91 -0.83 -6.18 9.99
CA PHE A 91 -0.46 -4.92 10.64
C PHE A 91 -1.68 -4.02 10.88
N LEU A 92 -2.51 -3.78 9.85
CA LEU A 92 -3.68 -2.92 9.96
C LEU A 92 -4.79 -3.48 10.85
N SER A 93 -4.71 -4.76 11.24
CA SER A 93 -5.66 -5.42 12.15
C SER A 93 -5.15 -5.53 13.58
N ASP A 94 -3.90 -5.14 13.83
CA ASP A 94 -3.28 -5.20 15.15
C ASP A 94 -3.01 -3.78 15.65
N ILE A 95 -3.86 -3.32 16.57
CA ILE A 95 -3.73 -1.99 17.17
C ILE A 95 -2.41 -1.80 17.94
N VAL A 96 -1.86 -2.87 18.50
CA VAL A 96 -0.56 -2.83 19.21
C VAL A 96 0.57 -2.63 18.20
N ALA A 97 0.52 -3.32 17.06
CA ALA A 97 1.47 -3.14 15.97
C ALA A 97 1.42 -1.72 15.42
N ILE A 98 0.22 -1.19 15.20
CA ILE A 98 -0.01 0.20 14.76
C ILE A 98 0.58 1.19 15.77
N ALA A 99 0.31 1.04 17.07
CA ALA A 99 0.90 1.88 18.12
C ALA A 99 2.43 1.77 18.20
N GLY A 100 3.00 0.64 17.78
CA GLY A 100 4.44 0.39 17.71
C GLY A 100 5.13 1.04 16.50
N ALA A 101 4.43 1.15 15.37
CA ALA A 101 4.94 1.71 14.13
C ALA A 101 3.92 2.68 13.47
N PRO A 102 3.57 3.78 14.14
CA PRO A 102 2.46 4.66 13.73
C PRO A 102 2.67 5.31 12.36
N LEU A 103 3.93 5.58 11.99
CA LEU A 103 4.27 6.15 10.67
C LEU A 103 3.89 5.23 9.50
N LEU A 104 3.70 3.93 9.73
CA LEU A 104 3.26 3.00 8.69
C LEU A 104 1.75 3.10 8.41
N ALA A 105 0.97 3.65 9.36
CA ALA A 105 -0.45 3.96 9.18
C ALA A 105 -0.68 5.40 8.69
N ASP A 106 0.31 6.27 8.80
CA ASP A 106 0.24 7.68 8.42
C ASP A 106 0.46 7.88 6.90
N PRO A 107 -0.54 8.36 6.14
CA PRO A 107 -0.40 8.62 4.71
C PRO A 107 0.49 9.82 4.38
N THR A 108 0.76 10.72 5.32
CA THR A 108 1.64 11.87 5.09
C THR A 108 3.12 11.49 5.10
N CYS A 109 3.44 10.29 5.61
CA CYS A 109 4.79 9.76 5.63
C CYS A 109 5.24 9.34 4.21
N PRO A 110 6.31 9.94 3.66
CA PRO A 110 6.70 9.70 2.27
C PRO A 110 7.02 8.24 1.92
N THR A 111 7.55 7.47 2.88
CA THR A 111 7.83 6.04 2.64
C THR A 111 6.55 5.21 2.61
N THR A 112 5.54 5.59 3.39
CA THR A 112 4.24 4.92 3.46
C THR A 112 3.42 5.26 2.23
N ASP A 113 3.44 6.52 1.80
CA ASP A 113 2.81 6.97 0.56
C ASP A 113 3.36 6.21 -0.65
N ARG A 114 4.69 6.15 -0.79
CA ARG A 114 5.35 5.35 -1.84
C ARG A 114 4.94 3.87 -1.82
N PHE A 115 4.83 3.27 -0.63
CA PHE A 115 4.36 1.88 -0.52
C PHE A 115 2.93 1.73 -1.03
N ARG A 116 2.03 2.67 -0.71
CA ARG A 116 0.65 2.68 -1.20
C ARG A 116 0.58 2.87 -2.72
N GLU A 117 1.42 3.74 -3.28
CA GLU A 117 1.55 3.89 -4.74
C GLU A 117 1.97 2.57 -5.41
N CYS A 118 2.99 1.89 -4.86
CA CYS A 118 3.43 0.59 -5.36
C CYS A 118 2.35 -0.50 -5.21
N LEU A 119 1.51 -0.42 -4.17
CA LEU A 119 0.39 -1.35 -3.98
C LEU A 119 -0.65 -1.19 -5.09
N VAL A 120 -1.02 0.05 -5.42
CA VAL A 120 -1.94 0.33 -6.53
C VAL A 120 -1.32 -0.09 -7.87
N ALA A 121 -0.05 0.27 -8.12
CA ALA A 121 0.64 -0.09 -9.35
C ALA A 121 0.76 -1.62 -9.55
N ALA A 122 0.95 -2.39 -8.47
CA ALA A 122 0.98 -3.85 -8.54
C ALA A 122 -0.40 -4.45 -8.85
N GLU A 123 -1.49 -3.86 -8.35
CA GLU A 123 -2.85 -4.27 -8.67
C GLU A 123 -3.19 -3.98 -10.13
N ASP A 124 -2.87 -2.77 -10.63
CA ASP A 124 -3.08 -2.40 -12.03
C ASP A 124 -2.30 -3.34 -12.96
N ALA A 125 -1.04 -3.63 -12.62
CA ALA A 125 -0.21 -4.55 -13.40
C ALA A 125 -0.71 -6.00 -13.34
N HIS A 126 -1.32 -6.43 -12.24
CA HIS A 126 -1.97 -7.74 -12.14
C HIS A 126 -3.14 -7.84 -13.13
N ILE A 127 -4.02 -6.83 -13.14
CA ILE A 127 -5.18 -6.77 -14.05
C ILE A 127 -4.73 -6.84 -15.52
N ASP A 128 -3.64 -6.14 -15.87
CA ASP A 128 -3.06 -6.18 -17.21
C ASP A 128 -2.46 -7.56 -17.55
N ALA A 129 -1.74 -8.19 -16.61
CA ALA A 129 -1.11 -9.50 -16.82
C ALA A 129 -2.11 -10.65 -16.94
N VAL A 130 -3.25 -10.58 -16.26
CA VAL A 130 -4.36 -11.54 -16.43
C VAL A 130 -4.96 -11.44 -17.84
N ARG A 131 -4.99 -10.25 -18.44
CA ARG A 131 -5.54 -10.02 -19.80
C ARG A 131 -4.55 -10.33 -20.91
N ASP A 132 -3.27 -10.02 -20.68
CA ASP A 132 -2.20 -10.17 -21.66
C ASP A 132 -0.94 -10.78 -21.01
N PRO A 133 -0.62 -12.06 -21.29
CA PRO A 133 0.59 -12.71 -20.78
C PRO A 133 1.90 -12.00 -21.13
N ALA A 134 1.94 -11.16 -22.18
CA ALA A 134 3.13 -10.36 -22.48
C ALA A 134 3.44 -9.31 -21.40
N ARG A 135 2.44 -8.95 -20.57
CA ARG A 135 2.59 -8.01 -19.44
C ARG A 135 3.11 -8.67 -18.17
N LEU A 136 3.31 -9.99 -18.15
CA LEU A 136 3.77 -10.72 -16.96
C LEU A 136 5.10 -10.19 -16.39
N ARG A 137 6.02 -9.75 -17.26
CA ARG A 137 7.28 -9.12 -16.82
C ARG A 137 7.06 -7.78 -16.11
N VAL A 138 6.08 -7.00 -16.56
CA VAL A 138 5.71 -5.71 -15.93
C VAL A 138 5.11 -5.98 -14.55
N TYR A 139 4.24 -6.98 -14.44
CA TYR A 139 3.67 -7.40 -13.16
C TYR A 139 4.74 -7.90 -12.18
N ALA A 140 5.65 -8.77 -12.63
CA ALA A 140 6.76 -9.26 -11.81
C ALA A 140 7.64 -8.11 -11.28
N GLN A 141 7.88 -7.08 -12.09
CA GLN A 141 8.62 -5.89 -11.68
C GLN A 141 7.84 -5.06 -10.66
N ALA A 142 6.55 -4.81 -10.90
CA ALA A 142 5.68 -4.06 -9.98
C ALA A 142 5.60 -4.73 -8.59
N VAL A 143 5.47 -6.06 -8.53
CA VAL A 143 5.50 -6.81 -7.26
C VAL A 143 6.86 -6.73 -6.58
N SER A 144 7.95 -6.75 -7.34
CA SER A 144 9.29 -6.57 -6.77
C SER A 144 9.49 -5.17 -6.16
N ASP A 145 8.88 -4.15 -6.75
CA ASP A 145 8.92 -2.77 -6.22
C ASP A 145 7.97 -2.59 -5.02
N LEU A 146 6.82 -3.29 -5.01
CA LEU A 146 5.94 -3.41 -3.85
C LEU A 146 6.66 -4.04 -2.65
N GLU A 147 7.36 -5.15 -2.83
CA GLU A 147 8.13 -5.79 -1.75
C GLU A 147 9.20 -4.87 -1.17
N LYS A 148 9.96 -4.18 -2.04
CA LYS A 148 11.02 -3.24 -1.62
C LYS A 148 10.44 -2.05 -0.85
N SER A 149 9.36 -1.45 -1.37
CA SER A 149 8.71 -0.30 -0.73
C SER A 149 8.09 -0.69 0.61
N TRP A 150 7.49 -1.88 0.72
CA TRP A 150 7.00 -2.43 1.99
C TRP A 150 8.12 -2.55 3.03
N GLN A 151 9.24 -3.19 2.68
CA GLN A 151 10.37 -3.36 3.60
C GLN A 151 10.97 -2.01 4.01
N GLN A 152 11.05 -1.06 3.07
CA GLN A 152 11.54 0.29 3.32
C GLN A 152 10.63 1.04 4.30
N ALA A 153 9.32 1.05 4.05
CA ALA A 153 8.32 1.71 4.89
C ALA A 153 8.29 1.10 6.30
N LEU A 154 8.23 -0.23 6.40
CA LEU A 154 8.23 -0.93 7.69
C LEU A 154 9.50 -0.64 8.49
N SER A 155 10.67 -0.71 7.85
CA SER A 155 11.95 -0.44 8.51
C SER A 155 12.05 1.02 8.92
N TYR A 156 11.57 1.96 8.09
CA TYR A 156 11.54 3.38 8.43
C TYR A 156 10.64 3.65 9.64
N ALA A 157 9.41 3.14 9.61
CA ALA A 157 8.45 3.29 10.69
C ALA A 157 8.96 2.70 12.02
N LYS A 158 9.58 1.52 11.99
CA LYS A 158 10.19 0.92 13.18
C LYS A 158 11.38 1.71 13.72
N ARG A 159 12.25 2.22 12.83
CA ARG A 159 13.44 3.01 13.24
C ARG A 159 13.08 4.38 13.79
N LYS A 160 12.12 5.07 13.16
CA LYS A 160 11.71 6.41 13.59
C LYS A 160 10.70 6.36 14.73
N GLY A 161 9.86 5.34 14.79
CA GLY A 161 8.83 5.19 15.82
C GLY A 161 7.97 6.46 15.90
N ALA A 162 7.87 7.02 17.11
CA ALA A 162 7.13 8.25 17.37
C ALA A 162 7.96 9.54 17.22
N SER A 163 9.26 9.46 16.92
CA SER A 163 10.17 10.63 16.99
C SER A 163 9.86 11.77 16.02
N THR A 164 9.07 11.52 14.97
CA THR A 164 8.69 12.52 13.96
C THR A 164 7.39 13.26 14.32
N PHE A 165 6.65 12.76 15.31
CA PHE A 165 5.44 13.40 15.83
C PHE A 165 5.81 14.53 16.79
N ASP A 166 4.87 15.43 17.08
CA ASP A 166 5.09 16.44 18.12
C ASP A 166 5.10 15.81 19.52
N GLU A 167 5.50 16.59 20.53
CA GLU A 167 5.60 16.08 21.91
C GLU A 167 4.25 15.62 22.48
N THR A 168 3.14 16.24 22.04
CA THR A 168 1.79 15.91 22.52
C THR A 168 1.33 14.57 21.95
N ASP A 169 1.51 14.38 20.65
CA ASP A 169 1.25 13.14 19.93
C ASP A 169 2.15 12.00 20.42
N GLN A 170 3.43 12.29 20.69
CA GLN A 170 4.35 11.31 21.28
C GLN A 170 3.90 10.84 22.66
N ASP A 171 3.40 11.76 23.49
CA ASP A 171 2.87 11.42 24.82
C ASP A 171 1.55 10.64 24.71
N ALA A 172 0.66 11.02 23.80
CA ALA A 172 -0.58 10.29 23.50
C ALA A 172 -0.28 8.85 23.06
N LEU A 173 0.66 8.64 22.12
CA LEU A 173 1.11 7.31 21.70
C LEU A 173 1.70 6.50 22.85
N ARG A 174 2.51 7.11 23.71
CA ARG A 174 3.12 6.44 24.88
C ARG A 174 2.06 5.99 25.87
N ARG A 175 1.09 6.86 26.19
CA ARG A 175 -0.03 6.54 27.09
C ARG A 175 -0.93 5.47 26.51
N ALA A 176 -1.24 5.54 25.22
CA ALA A 176 -2.03 4.53 24.55
C ALA A 176 -1.38 3.15 24.62
N ARG A 177 -0.05 3.05 24.43
CA ARG A 177 0.68 1.77 24.55
C ARG A 177 0.56 1.19 25.95
N GLY A 178 0.76 1.99 26.99
CA GLY A 178 0.59 1.52 28.38
C GLY A 178 -0.85 1.08 28.69
N LEU A 179 -1.86 1.72 28.10
CA LEU A 179 -3.25 1.30 28.25
C LEU A 179 -3.56 0.01 27.47
N LEU A 180 -2.94 -0.20 26.30
CA LEU A 180 -3.03 -1.46 25.57
C LEU A 180 -2.39 -2.60 26.36
N ASP A 181 -1.27 -2.35 27.05
CA ASP A 181 -0.65 -3.35 27.92
C ASP A 181 -1.60 -3.79 29.04
N ILE A 182 -2.31 -2.84 29.67
CA ILE A 182 -3.34 -3.15 30.69
C ILE A 182 -4.54 -3.88 30.08
N ALA A 183 -5.01 -3.44 28.91
CA ALA A 183 -6.14 -4.05 28.22
C ALA A 183 -5.89 -5.53 27.88
N LEU A 184 -4.63 -5.89 27.65
CA LEU A 184 -4.19 -7.23 27.29
C LEU A 184 -3.63 -8.05 28.46
N ASP A 185 -3.57 -7.49 29.66
CA ASP A 185 -3.09 -8.20 30.85
C ASP A 185 -4.15 -9.17 31.38
N GLU A 186 -3.85 -10.45 31.35
CA GLU A 186 -4.70 -11.53 31.86
C GLU A 186 -4.98 -11.40 33.36
N ASN A 187 -4.09 -10.74 34.12
CA ASN A 187 -4.22 -10.55 35.56
C ASN A 187 -5.06 -9.32 35.94
N ALA A 188 -5.33 -8.42 34.99
CA ALA A 188 -6.14 -7.22 35.25
C ALA A 188 -7.63 -7.57 35.36
N PHE A 189 -8.42 -6.78 36.09
CA PHE A 189 -9.87 -7.02 36.20
C PHE A 189 -10.58 -6.72 34.86
N ALA A 190 -11.63 -7.48 34.51
CA ALA A 190 -12.38 -7.32 33.26
C ALA A 190 -12.84 -5.87 33.00
N ALA A 191 -13.39 -5.19 34.01
CA ALA A 191 -13.81 -3.79 33.89
C ALA A 191 -12.63 -2.83 33.62
N GLU A 192 -11.46 -3.11 34.19
CA GLU A 192 -10.24 -2.35 33.99
C GLU A 192 -9.71 -2.54 32.56
N ARG A 193 -9.73 -3.77 32.05
CA ARG A 193 -9.33 -4.07 30.66
C ARG A 193 -10.17 -3.32 29.63
N ARG A 194 -11.50 -3.36 29.74
CA ARG A 194 -12.40 -2.63 28.83
C ARG A 194 -12.18 -1.12 28.90
N ALA A 195 -12.06 -0.57 30.11
CA ALA A 195 -11.82 0.87 30.29
C ALA A 195 -10.47 1.29 29.68
N ALA A 196 -9.42 0.49 29.88
CA ALA A 196 -8.11 0.73 29.31
C ALA A 196 -8.15 0.64 27.77
N MET A 197 -8.82 -0.36 27.20
CA MET A 197 -9.01 -0.52 25.77
C MET A 197 -9.70 0.68 25.14
N HIS A 198 -10.86 1.11 25.66
CA HIS A 198 -11.59 2.25 25.10
C HIS A 198 -10.76 3.53 25.15
N LYS A 199 -10.03 3.75 26.25
CA LYS A 199 -9.16 4.91 26.40
C LYS A 199 -7.94 4.86 25.47
N ALA A 200 -7.37 3.67 25.25
CA ALA A 200 -6.27 3.48 24.31
C ALA A 200 -6.70 3.79 22.87
N VAL A 201 -7.83 3.24 22.43
CA VAL A 201 -8.39 3.48 21.09
C VAL A 201 -8.68 4.98 20.90
N ALA A 202 -9.30 5.62 21.88
CA ALA A 202 -9.61 7.05 21.82
C ALA A 202 -8.34 7.92 21.72
N LEU A 203 -7.30 7.60 22.49
CA LEU A 203 -6.01 8.32 22.44
C LEU A 203 -5.24 8.06 21.14
N LEU A 204 -5.27 6.85 20.59
CA LEU A 204 -4.64 6.58 19.29
C LEU A 204 -5.33 7.35 18.17
N GLY A 205 -6.67 7.43 18.22
CA GLY A 205 -7.49 8.17 17.26
C GLY A 205 -7.21 9.67 17.21
N THR A 206 -6.55 10.27 18.22
CA THR A 206 -6.13 11.67 18.14
C THR A 206 -4.85 11.88 17.34
N VAL A 207 -4.02 10.84 17.20
CA VAL A 207 -2.70 10.92 16.55
C VAL A 207 -2.72 10.33 15.16
N ILE A 208 -3.43 9.22 14.97
CA ILE A 208 -3.50 8.47 13.72
C ILE A 208 -4.93 8.02 13.46
N ASP A 209 -5.28 7.87 12.20
CA ASP A 209 -6.54 7.24 11.82
C ASP A 209 -6.45 5.74 12.12
N VAL A 210 -7.19 5.28 13.13
CA VAL A 210 -7.18 3.88 13.56
C VAL A 210 -8.12 3.09 12.65
N PRO A 211 -7.64 2.09 11.91
CA PRO A 211 -8.49 1.24 11.10
C PRO A 211 -9.56 0.55 11.95
N HIS A 212 -10.81 0.58 11.50
CA HIS A 212 -11.94 -0.08 12.19
C HIS A 212 -11.68 -1.56 12.48
N GLN A 213 -10.99 -2.26 11.57
CA GLN A 213 -10.63 -3.67 11.77
C GLN A 213 -9.68 -3.87 12.96
N ALA A 214 -8.79 -2.92 13.26
CA ALA A 214 -7.92 -3.00 14.44
C ALA A 214 -8.70 -2.77 15.75
N SER A 215 -9.66 -1.83 15.76
CA SER A 215 -10.51 -1.61 16.94
C SER A 215 -11.41 -2.81 17.23
N THR A 216 -12.02 -3.40 16.21
CA THR A 216 -12.85 -4.61 16.39
C THR A 216 -12.01 -5.83 16.80
N ALA A 217 -10.81 -5.98 16.26
CA ALA A 217 -9.92 -7.08 16.63
C ALA A 217 -9.48 -7.02 18.10
N ILE A 218 -9.17 -5.83 18.62
CA ILE A 218 -8.82 -5.67 20.04
C ILE A 218 -10.02 -5.89 20.95
N GLU A 219 -11.22 -5.43 20.57
CA GLU A 219 -12.46 -5.66 21.31
C GLU A 219 -12.71 -7.16 21.49
N HIS A 220 -12.72 -7.93 20.40
CA HIS A 220 -12.89 -9.38 20.47
C HIS A 220 -11.81 -10.09 21.27
N ARG A 221 -10.57 -9.58 21.25
CA ARG A 221 -9.48 -10.14 22.05
C ARG A 221 -9.71 -9.89 23.54
N VAL A 222 -10.15 -8.70 23.94
CA VAL A 222 -10.48 -8.37 25.33
C VAL A 222 -11.68 -9.20 25.81
N GLU A 223 -12.74 -9.31 25.01
CA GLU A 223 -13.92 -10.13 25.32
C GLU A 223 -13.55 -11.61 25.56
N ARG A 224 -12.66 -12.17 24.72
CA ARG A 224 -12.20 -13.55 24.89
C ARG A 224 -11.48 -13.75 26.23
N LEU A 225 -10.60 -12.82 26.62
CA LEU A 225 -9.87 -12.88 27.90
C LEU A 225 -10.80 -12.77 29.12
N GLU A 226 -12.01 -12.21 28.97
CA GLU A 226 -13.02 -12.16 30.02
C GLU A 226 -13.82 -13.44 30.19
N ILE A 227 -13.89 -14.27 29.15
CA ILE A 227 -14.52 -15.58 29.22
C ILE A 227 -13.55 -16.61 29.82
N GLU A 228 -12.25 -16.45 29.56
CA GLU A 228 -11.20 -17.40 29.92
C GLU A 228 -10.64 -17.23 31.34
N GLY A 229 -10.74 -16.03 31.94
CA GLY A 229 -10.23 -15.71 33.28
C GLY A 229 -11.31 -15.56 34.34
#